data_AF-A0A1X7I7F3-F1
#
_entry.id   AF-A0A1X7I7F3-F1
#
_cell.length_a   1.000
_cell.length_b   1.000
_cell.length_c   1.000
_cell.angle_alpha   90.00
_cell.angle_beta   90.00
_cell.angle_gamma   90.00
#
_symmetry.space_group_name_H-M   'P 1'
#
loop_
_entity.id
_entity.type
_entity.pdbx_description
1 polymer ?
#
loop_
_entity_poly.entity_id
_entity_poly.type
_entity_poly.pdbx_seq_one_letter_code
_entity_poly.pdbx_strand_id
1 'polypeptide(L)' 'MSRSKRKTPIRGMTTSESEAWDKAKWHRRHRRAEGERLKSAGGEFVAQSRHAHSSTWIMDKDGKQYFDATRHPKLMRK' A
#
# COMPACT_ATOMS: atom_id res chain seq x y z
N MET A 1 3.31 28.60 21.29
CA MET A 1 3.57 27.72 20.11
C MET A 1 2.56 26.57 19.99
N SER A 2 1.23 26.79 20.11
CA SER A 2 0.25 25.66 20.21
C SER A 2 -1.00 25.74 19.32
N ARG A 3 -1.04 26.63 18.31
CA ARG A 3 -2.26 26.84 17.50
C ARG A 3 -2.04 26.90 15.98
N SER A 4 -0.85 26.58 15.49
CA SER A 4 -0.58 26.62 14.05
C SER A 4 -1.24 25.43 13.38
N LYS A 5 -2.33 25.66 12.66
CA LYS A 5 -2.92 24.64 11.78
C LYS A 5 -1.91 24.33 10.68
N ARG A 6 -1.78 23.05 10.29
CA ARG A 6 -0.99 22.69 9.10
C ARG A 6 -1.41 23.54 7.91
N LYS A 7 -0.46 24.01 7.10
CA LYS A 7 -0.76 24.87 5.93
C LYS A 7 -1.52 24.12 4.83
N THR A 8 -1.31 22.81 4.72
CA THR A 8 -1.86 21.99 3.63
C THR A 8 -3.14 21.28 4.08
N PRO A 9 -4.30 21.52 3.42
CA PRO A 9 -5.57 20.91 3.81
C PRO A 9 -5.71 19.51 3.20
N ILE A 10 -5.00 18.55 3.81
CA ILE A 10 -5.05 17.14 3.44
C ILE A 10 -5.53 16.32 4.63
N ARG A 11 -6.44 15.37 4.39
CA ARG A 11 -6.87 14.37 5.38
C ARG A 11 -6.79 12.96 4.81
N GLY A 12 -6.73 11.96 5.70
CA GLY A 12 -6.93 10.56 5.31
C GLY A 12 -8.36 10.37 4.78
N MET A 13 -8.48 9.66 3.67
CA MET A 13 -9.77 9.23 3.10
C MET A 13 -10.05 7.77 3.43
N THR A 14 -9.01 6.96 3.54
CA THR A 14 -9.11 5.52 3.79
C THR A 14 -9.18 5.20 5.28
N THR A 15 -9.72 4.02 5.59
CA THR A 15 -9.56 3.36 6.90
C THR A 15 -8.35 2.43 6.93
N SER A 16 -7.70 2.19 5.79
CA SER A 16 -6.51 1.35 5.71
C SER A 16 -5.35 2.03 6.46
N GLU A 17 -4.81 1.35 7.46
CA GLU A 17 -3.70 1.85 8.26
C GLU A 17 -2.36 1.79 7.50
N SER A 18 -2.13 0.78 6.66
CA SER A 18 -0.86 0.60 5.94
C SER A 18 -0.91 -0.48 4.85
N GLU A 19 -0.19 -0.24 3.75
CA GLU A 19 0.06 -1.24 2.70
C GLU A 19 1.12 -2.30 3.10
N ALA A 20 1.79 -2.11 4.25
CA ALA A 20 2.93 -2.95 4.64
C ALA A 20 2.55 -4.44 4.77
N TRP A 21 1.37 -4.72 5.34
CA TRP A 21 0.88 -6.09 5.52
C TRP A 21 0.58 -6.78 4.19
N ASP A 22 -0.03 -6.07 3.26
CA ASP A 22 -0.33 -6.59 1.92
C ASP A 22 0.94 -6.88 1.12
N LYS A 23 1.93 -5.98 1.19
CA LYS A 23 3.25 -6.21 0.58
C LYS A 23 3.94 -7.43 1.18
N ALA A 24 3.90 -7.58 2.50
CA ALA A 24 4.48 -8.74 3.17
C ALA A 24 3.79 -10.05 2.74
N LYS A 25 2.46 -10.06 2.68
CA LYS A 25 1.66 -11.21 2.24
C LYS A 25 1.96 -11.57 0.78
N TRP A 26 2.06 -10.56 -0.09
CA TRP A 26 2.44 -10.73 -1.49
C TRP A 26 3.84 -11.32 -1.65
N HIS A 27 4.85 -10.73 -1.01
CA HIS A 27 6.23 -11.25 -1.08
C HIS A 27 6.35 -12.69 -0.55
N ARG A 28 5.59 -13.05 0.49
CA ARG A 28 5.54 -14.44 0.99
C ARG A 28 4.96 -15.39 -0.04
N ARG A 29 3.83 -15.02 -0.68
CA ARG A 29 3.20 -15.84 -1.73
C ARG A 29 4.13 -16.06 -2.92
N HIS A 30 4.74 -14.98 -3.42
CA HIS A 30 5.65 -15.06 -4.56
C HIS A 30 6.84 -15.96 -4.25
N ARG A 31 7.54 -15.75 -3.12
CA ARG A 31 8.68 -16.59 -2.73
C ARG A 31 8.31 -18.06 -2.56
N ARG A 32 7.12 -18.35 -2.01
CA ARG A 32 6.64 -19.73 -1.88
C ARG A 32 6.44 -20.39 -3.24
N ALA A 33 5.70 -19.72 -4.13
CA ALA A 33 5.41 -20.25 -5.47
C ALA A 33 6.68 -20.45 -6.30
N GLU A 34 7.59 -19.47 -6.31
CA GLU A 34 8.86 -19.59 -7.03
C GLU A 34 9.77 -20.66 -6.42
N GLY A 35 9.79 -20.80 -5.09
CA GLY A 35 10.56 -21.85 -4.41
C GLY A 35 10.06 -23.26 -4.72
N GLU A 36 8.74 -23.47 -4.78
CA GLU A 36 8.13 -24.75 -5.19
C GLU A 36 8.44 -25.06 -6.67
N ARG A 37 8.36 -24.04 -7.55
CA ARG A 37 8.70 -24.18 -8.98
C ARG A 37 10.17 -24.46 -9.21
N LEU A 38 11.07 -23.78 -8.50
CA LEU A 38 12.51 -23.98 -8.63
C LEU A 38 12.90 -25.42 -8.26
N LYS A 39 12.30 -25.96 -7.18
CA LYS A 39 12.51 -27.36 -6.77
C LYS A 39 12.02 -28.37 -7.81
N SER A 40 10.95 -28.03 -8.54
CA SER A 40 10.32 -28.94 -9.51
C SER A 40 10.94 -28.85 -10.90
N ALA A 41 11.31 -27.64 -11.35
CA ALA A 41 11.81 -27.37 -12.70
C ALA A 41 13.35 -27.49 -12.82
N GLY A 42 14.08 -27.41 -11.70
CA GLY A 42 15.55 -27.53 -11.71
C GLY A 42 16.21 -26.51 -12.65
N GLY A 43 16.98 -27.01 -13.63
CA GLY A 43 17.76 -26.18 -14.57
C GLY A 43 16.95 -25.43 -15.63
N GLU A 44 15.70 -25.81 -15.88
CA GLU A 44 14.81 -25.11 -16.83
C GLU A 44 13.93 -24.05 -16.16
N PHE A 45 14.27 -23.65 -14.93
CA PHE A 45 13.50 -22.67 -14.20
C PHE A 45 13.52 -21.29 -14.86
N VAL A 46 12.33 -20.79 -15.20
CA VAL A 46 12.10 -19.42 -15.65
C VAL A 46 11.22 -18.70 -14.63
N ALA A 47 11.78 -17.65 -14.03
CA ALA A 47 11.10 -16.85 -13.02
C ALA A 47 9.85 -16.18 -13.60
N GLN A 48 8.75 -16.21 -12.84
CA GLN A 48 7.52 -15.53 -13.26
C GLN A 48 7.54 -14.05 -12.93
N SER A 49 6.72 -13.31 -13.68
CA SER A 49 6.38 -11.94 -13.28
C SER A 49 5.78 -11.95 -11.88
N ARG A 50 6.27 -11.05 -11.03
CA ARG A 50 5.76 -10.84 -9.67
C ARG A 50 4.26 -10.53 -9.62
N HIS A 51 3.69 -10.06 -10.73
CA HIS A 51 2.26 -9.76 -10.91
C HIS A 51 1.40 -11.01 -11.10
N ALA A 52 2.00 -12.16 -11.42
CA ALA A 52 1.29 -13.44 -11.54
C ALA A 52 0.71 -13.92 -10.20
N HIS A 53 1.25 -13.45 -9.07
CA HIS A 53 0.87 -13.91 -7.72
C HIS A 53 0.05 -12.91 -6.93
N SER A 54 0.03 -11.63 -7.34
CA SER A 54 -0.82 -10.58 -6.76
C SER A 54 -0.77 -9.32 -7.63
N SER A 55 -1.80 -8.51 -7.50
CA SER A 55 -1.82 -7.15 -8.04
C SER A 55 -1.56 -6.12 -6.94
N THR A 56 -0.82 -5.06 -7.25
CA THR A 56 -0.63 -3.90 -6.35
C THR A 56 -1.84 -2.96 -6.33
N TRP A 57 -2.75 -3.12 -7.30
CA TRP A 57 -3.97 -2.31 -7.44
C TRP A 57 -5.07 -2.70 -6.43
N ILE A 58 -5.03 -3.94 -5.94
CA ILE A 58 -5.98 -4.46 -4.95
C ILE A 58 -5.48 -4.33 -3.51
N MET A 59 -4.26 -3.83 -3.32
CA MET A 59 -3.69 -3.64 -1.98
C MET A 59 -4.27 -2.38 -1.35
N ASP A 60 -4.43 -2.44 -0.03
CA ASP A 60 -4.88 -1.32 0.78
C ASP A 60 -3.92 -0.13 0.60
N LYS A 61 -4.51 1.05 0.32
CA LYS A 61 -3.78 2.30 0.13
C LYS A 61 -4.17 3.29 1.19
N ASP A 62 -3.15 3.94 1.79
CA ASP A 62 -3.32 5.17 2.56
C ASP A 62 -3.69 6.34 1.62
N GLY A 63 -4.93 6.32 1.16
CA GLY A 63 -5.51 7.36 0.32
C GLY A 63 -5.65 8.66 1.10
N LYS A 64 -5.16 9.74 0.51
CA LYS A 64 -5.30 11.11 1.05
C LYS A 64 -6.16 11.94 0.12
N GLN A 65 -6.99 12.79 0.70
CA GLN A 65 -7.81 13.73 -0.06
C GLN A 65 -7.52 15.16 0.40
N TYR A 66 -7.47 16.05 -0.59
CA TYR A 66 -7.53 17.48 -0.34
C TYR A 66 -8.96 17.87 0.05
N PHE A 67 -9.09 18.88 0.90
CA PHE A 67 -10.38 19.46 1.25
C PHE A 67 -10.29 20.99 1.27
N ASP A 68 -11.44 21.65 1.16
CA ASP A 68 -11.51 23.10 1.30
C ASP A 68 -11.39 23.48 2.80
N ALA A 69 -10.28 24.14 3.15
CA ALA A 69 -9.98 24.56 4.52
C ALA A 69 -10.98 25.60 5.05
N THR A 70 -11.57 26.41 4.16
CA THR A 70 -12.53 27.46 4.51
C THR A 70 -13.89 26.85 4.83
N ARG A 71 -14.32 25.85 4.04
CA ARG A 71 -15.57 25.12 4.27
C ARG A 71 -15.48 24.13 5.44
N HIS A 72 -14.31 23.51 5.65
CA HIS A 72 -14.11 22.51 6.69
C HIS A 72 -12.90 22.78 7.61
N PRO A 73 -12.90 23.90 8.34
CA PRO A 73 -11.74 24.34 9.15
C PRO A 73 -11.45 23.43 10.35
N LYS A 74 -12.37 22.53 10.71
CA LYS A 74 -12.24 21.54 11.78
C LYS A 74 -11.42 20.32 11.38
N LEU A 75 -11.35 20.01 10.08
CA LEU A 75 -10.54 18.89 9.55
C LEU A 75 -9.05 19.24 9.50
N MET A 76 -8.72 20.52 9.61
CA MET A 76 -7.34 20.99 9.73
C MET A 76 -6.75 20.53 11.07
N ARG A 77 -5.80 19.60 10.99
CA ARG A 77 -5.07 19.15 12.18
C ARG A 77 -4.31 20.33 12.81
N LYS A 78 -4.40 20.43 14.14
CA LYS A 78 -3.53 21.28 14.95
C LYS A 78 -2.09 20.77 14.89
#